data_AF-A0A938WR24-F1
#
_entry.id   AF-A0A938WR24-F1
#
_cell.length_a   1.000
_cell.length_b   1.000
_cell.length_c   1.000
_cell.angle_alpha   90.00
_cell.angle_beta   90.00
_cell.angle_gamma   90.00
#
_symmetry.space_group_name_H-M   'P 1'
#
loop_
_entity.id
_entity.type
_entity.pdbx_description
1 polymer ?
#
loop_
_entity_poly.entity_id
_entity_poly.type
_entity_poly.pdbx_seq_one_letter_code
_entity_poly.pdbx_strand_id
1 'polypeptide(L)' 'MVRSWRKITIRVGYELKTVQQLNALGIKYKIPISNVIVNGVESTLLSKNGFAWAFIDDKEKQAILKLPYIENIK' A
#
# COMPACT_ATOMS: atom_id res chain seq x y z
N MET A 1 -11.95 3.84 18.82
CA MET A 1 -11.30 4.23 17.56
C MET A 1 -11.76 3.24 16.50
N VAL A 2 -12.48 3.71 15.48
CA VAL A 2 -13.05 2.82 14.44
C VAL A 2 -12.02 2.73 13.31
N ARG A 3 -11.55 1.51 13.04
CA ARG A 3 -10.69 1.23 11.88
C ARG A 3 -11.54 1.20 10.61
N SER A 4 -11.03 1.79 9.54
CA SER A 4 -11.66 1.74 8.22
C SER A 4 -10.61 1.52 7.13
N TRP A 5 -11.06 1.02 5.99
CA TRP A 5 -10.20 0.97 4.80
C TRP A 5 -9.98 2.38 4.28
N ARG A 6 -8.74 2.83 4.29
CA ARG A 6 -8.33 4.13 3.76
C ARG A 6 -7.35 3.95 2.61
N LYS A 7 -7.47 4.77 1.58
CA LYS A 7 -6.58 4.79 0.43
C LYS A 7 -5.33 5.60 0.78
N ILE A 8 -4.18 4.97 0.64
CA ILE A 8 -2.87 5.58 0.78
C ILE A 8 -2.37 5.91 -0.62
N THR A 9 -2.14 7.19 -0.90
CA THR A 9 -1.43 7.64 -2.09
C THR A 9 0.07 7.54 -1.83
N ILE A 10 0.78 6.87 -2.73
CA ILE A 10 2.18 6.50 -2.60
C ILE A 10 2.91 7.01 -3.84
N ARG A 11 4.14 7.48 -3.67
CA ARG A 11 5.02 7.80 -4.80
C ARG A 11 5.19 6.57 -5.70
N VAL A 12 4.96 6.75 -7.00
CA VAL A 12 5.04 5.66 -8.00
C VAL A 12 6.41 4.97 -7.94
N GLY A 13 6.41 3.64 -7.94
CA GLY A 13 7.60 2.79 -7.84
C GLY A 13 8.02 2.42 -6.41
N TYR A 14 7.33 2.94 -5.39
CA TYR A 14 7.59 2.65 -3.98
C TYR A 14 6.44 1.90 -3.29
N GLU A 15 5.45 1.41 -4.04
CA GLU A 15 4.27 0.75 -3.50
C GLU A 15 4.65 -0.51 -2.73
N LEU A 16 5.51 -1.37 -3.31
CA LEU A 16 5.98 -2.60 -2.67
C LEU A 16 6.78 -2.33 -1.38
N LYS A 17 7.64 -1.30 -1.39
CA LYS A 17 8.37 -0.88 -0.17
C LYS A 17 7.42 -0.37 0.90
N THR A 18 6.37 0.34 0.49
CA THR A 18 5.35 0.85 1.40
C THR A 18 4.53 -0.29 2.03
N VAL A 19 4.09 -1.28 1.26
CA VAL A 19 3.37 -2.43 1.85
C VAL A 19 4.26 -3.29 2.74
N GLN A 20 5.56 -3.38 2.47
CA GLN A 20 6.52 -4.00 3.40
C GLN A 20 6.58 -3.25 4.74
N GLN A 21 6.57 -1.91 4.72
CA GLN A 21 6.51 -1.10 5.94
C GLN A 21 5.19 -1.27 6.69
N LEU A 22 4.05 -1.27 5.98
CA LEU A 22 2.74 -1.53 6.57
C LEU A 22 2.69 -2.91 7.24
N ASN A 23 3.26 -3.92 6.57
CA ASN A 23 3.38 -5.27 7.13
C ASN A 23 4.22 -5.29 8.41
N ALA A 24 5.37 -4.59 8.42
CA ALA A 24 6.23 -4.48 9.59
C ALA A 24 5.54 -3.76 10.78
N LEU A 25 4.61 -2.85 10.49
CA LEU A 25 3.77 -2.18 11.49
C LEU A 25 2.56 -3.03 11.93
N GLY A 26 2.38 -4.23 11.39
CA GLY A 26 1.21 -5.08 11.68
C GLY A 26 -0.10 -4.55 11.07
N ILE A 27 -0.01 -3.66 10.08
CA ILE A 27 -1.17 -3.02 9.47
C ILE A 27 -1.66 -3.87 8.29
N LYS A 28 -2.93 -4.25 8.32
CA LYS A 28 -3.56 -4.98 7.23
C LYS A 28 -3.68 -4.08 6.00
N TYR A 29 -3.22 -4.56 4.85
CA TYR A 29 -3.18 -3.79 3.61
C TYR A 29 -3.80 -4.53 2.41
N LYS A 30 -4.09 -3.80 1.34
CA LYS A 30 -4.42 -4.29 0.00
C LYS A 30 -3.67 -3.44 -1.02
N ILE A 31 -3.20 -4.07 -2.08
CA ILE A 31 -2.49 -3.40 -3.16
C ILE A 31 -3.02 -3.96 -4.49
N PRO A 32 -3.24 -3.13 -5.52
CA PRO A 32 -3.73 -3.58 -6.81
C PRO A 32 -2.64 -4.38 -7.54
N ILE A 33 -2.66 -5.69 -7.35
CA ILE A 33 -1.73 -6.63 -7.98
C ILE A 33 -2.51 -7.53 -8.96
N SER A 34 -1.90 -7.79 -10.11
CA SER A 34 -2.35 -8.76 -11.10
C SER A 34 -1.22 -9.72 -11.44
N ASN A 35 -1.57 -11.00 -11.58
CA ASN A 35 -0.67 -11.98 -12.15
C ASN A 35 -0.77 -11.90 -13.67
N VAL A 36 0.35 -11.71 -14.34
CA VAL A 36 0.46 -11.69 -15.80
C VAL A 36 1.53 -12.68 -16.23
N ILE A 37 1.39 -13.23 -17.42
CA ILE A 37 2.40 -14.11 -18.01
C ILE A 37 3.27 -13.25 -18.93
N VAL A 38 4.55 -13.10 -18.59
CA VAL A 38 5.54 -12.40 -19.41
C VAL A 38 6.54 -13.42 -19.91
N ASN A 39 6.63 -13.61 -21.23
CA ASN A 39 7.53 -14.58 -21.86
C ASN A 39 7.40 -16.02 -21.30
N GLY A 40 6.18 -16.44 -20.97
CA GLY A 40 5.92 -17.78 -20.40
C GLY A 40 6.19 -17.90 -18.89
N VAL A 41 6.62 -16.82 -18.22
CA VAL A 41 6.86 -16.79 -16.77
C VAL A 41 5.72 -16.03 -16.07
N GLU A 42 5.11 -16.64 -15.06
CA GLU A 42 4.15 -15.93 -14.20
C GLU A 42 4.87 -14.83 -13.42
N SER A 43 4.42 -13.59 -13.63
CA SER A 43 4.96 -12.39 -13.01
C SER A 43 3.85 -11.63 -12.30
N THR A 44 4.12 -11.22 -11.08
CA THR A 44 3.20 -10.41 -10.28
C THR A 44 3.49 -8.93 -10.52
N LEU A 45 2.57 -8.22 -11.18
CA LEU A 45 2.70 -6.79 -11.47
C LEU A 45 1.63 -5.98 -10.75
N LEU A 46 1.93 -4.69 -10.52
CA LEU A 46 0.94 -3.74 -10.05
C LEU A 46 -0.04 -3.43 -11.19
N SER A 47 -1.32 -3.72 -11.00
CA SER A 47 -2.38 -3.39 -11.96
C SER A 47 -2.64 -1.89 -12.01
N LYS A 48 -2.35 -1.18 -10.91
CA LYS A 48 -2.42 0.28 -10.81
C LYS A 48 -1.30 0.79 -9.90
N ASN A 49 -0.63 1.85 -10.34
CA ASN A 49 0.46 2.46 -9.59
C ASN A 49 -0.05 3.58 -8.69
N GLY A 50 0.77 3.95 -7.71
CA GLY A 50 0.65 5.15 -6.90
C GLY A 50 -0.31 5.04 -5.72
N PHE A 51 -0.81 3.86 -5.38
CA PHE A 51 -1.62 3.71 -4.15
C PHE A 51 -1.69 2.28 -3.61
N ALA A 52 -2.07 2.21 -2.34
CA ALA A 52 -2.51 1.00 -1.65
C ALA A 52 -3.73 1.34 -0.77
N TRP A 53 -4.32 0.34 -0.12
CA TRP A 53 -5.29 0.53 0.95
C TRP A 53 -4.76 -0.07 2.23
N ALA A 54 -5.06 0.56 3.36
CA ALA A 54 -4.76 0.05 4.69
C ALA A 54 -6.01 0.10 5.57
N PHE A 55 -6.15 -0.87 6.47
CA PHE A 55 -7.23 -0.92 7.45
C PHE A 55 -6.73 -0.32 8.76
N ILE A 56 -7.05 0.96 8.98
CA ILE A 56 -6.39 1.79 9.99
C ILE A 56 -7.36 2.70 10.73
N ASP A 57 -6.99 3.10 11.94
CA ASP A 57 -7.59 4.21 12.67
C ASP A 57 -6.82 5.54 12.46
N ASP A 58 -7.26 6.62 13.13
CA ASP A 58 -6.58 7.92 13.00
C ASP A 58 -5.19 7.96 13.65
N LYS A 59 -4.93 7.15 14.68
CA LYS A 59 -3.58 7.08 15.29
C LYS A 59 -2.61 6.42 14.32
N GLU A 60 -3.02 5.31 13.71
CA GLU A 60 -2.28 4.59 12.67
C GLU A 60 -2.11 5.45 11.42
N LYS A 61 -3.12 6.25 11.02
CA LYS A 61 -3.00 7.24 9.95
C LYS A 61 -1.85 8.21 10.20
N GLN A 62 -1.76 8.78 11.40
CA GLN A 62 -0.68 9.72 11.74
C GLN A 62 0.69 9.05 11.74
N ALA A 63 0.77 7.76 12.08
CA ALA A 63 2.02 7.00 11.97
C ALA A 63 2.40 6.75 10.51
N ILE A 64 1.46 6.34 9.66
CA ILE A 64 1.72 6.07 8.24
C ILE A 64 2.09 7.35 7.48
N LEU A 65 1.48 8.50 7.80
CA LEU A 65 1.85 9.78 7.16
C LEU A 65 3.32 10.18 7.38
N LYS A 66 3.98 9.60 8.39
CA LYS A 66 5.41 9.84 8.66
C LYS A 66 6.32 8.86 7.91
N LEU A 67 5.77 7.83 7.26
CA LEU A 67 6.55 6.90 6.46
C LEU A 67 7.04 7.56 5.17
N PRO A 68 8.20 7.16 4.66
CA PRO A 68 8.70 7.68 3.40
C PRO A 68 7.77 7.28 2.25
N TYR A 69 7.74 8.10 1.20
CA TYR A 69 6.97 7.87 -0.04
C TYR A 69 5.44 7.97 0.10
N ILE A 70 4.91 8.25 1.28
CA ILE A 70 3.49 8.54 1.46
C ILE A 70 3.21 9.98 1.07
N GLU A 71 2.30 10.18 0.13
CA GLU A 71 1.88 11.50 -0.31
C GLU A 71 0.58 11.94 0.37
N ASN A 72 -0.35 11.00 0.58
CA ASN A 72 -1.64 11.31 1.20
C ASN A 72 -2.34 10.05 1.73
N ILE A 73 -3.29 10.21 2.66
CA ILE A 73 -4.19 9.15 3.12
C ILE A 73 -5.62 9.67 3.17
N LYS A 74 -6.49 9.11 2.32
CA LYS A 74 -7.93 9.41 2.21
C LYS A 74 -8.78 8.29 2.80
#